data_AF-A0A351Y2Z3-F1
#
_entry.id   AF-A0A351Y2Z3-F1
#
_cell.length_a   1.000
_cell.length_b   1.000
_cell.length_c   1.000
_cell.angle_alpha   90.00
_cell.angle_beta   90.00
_cell.angle_gamma   90.00
#
_symmetry.space_group_name_H-M   'P 1'
#
loop_
_entity.id
_entity.type
_entity.pdbx_description
1 polymer ?
#
loop_
_entity_poly.entity_id
_entity_poly.type
_entity_poly.pdbx_seq_one_letter_code
_entity_poly.pdbx_strand_id
1 'polypeptide(L)'
;MRSDGTPVSLEDIYFTYNDILRGNIWGLSSLSQYSTIALVKDVNTTLKVTFTTKSPDNILFFTNYILPQHILANTELNDYKSLFAFKPVYTNCANLVSQSNDEYSLVFNLVNCNQSNLNFYQVKNAISFE
;
A
#
# COMPACT_ATOMS: atom_id res chain seq x y z
N MET A 1 -2.16 0.75 -13.41
CA MET A 1 -2.74 2.08 -13.15
C MET A 1 -3.45 2.01 -11.80
N ARG A 2 -3.40 3.09 -11.02
CA ARG A 2 -4.15 3.22 -9.77
C ARG A 2 -5.59 3.67 -10.05
N SER A 3 -6.44 3.59 -9.04
CA SER A 3 -7.83 4.01 -9.10
C SER A 3 -8.06 5.50 -9.39
N ASP A 4 -7.06 6.33 -9.13
CA ASP A 4 -7.06 7.76 -9.45
C ASP A 4 -6.56 8.07 -10.88
N GLY A 5 -6.25 7.03 -11.68
CA GLY A 5 -5.73 7.15 -13.04
C GLY A 5 -4.21 7.37 -13.11
N THR A 6 -3.52 7.57 -11.98
CA THR A 6 -2.07 7.78 -11.97
C THR A 6 -1.35 6.43 -12.15
N PRO A 7 -0.39 6.30 -13.08
CA PRO A 7 0.40 5.09 -13.22
C PRO A 7 1.31 4.90 -12.00
N VAL A 8 1.57 3.64 -11.63
CA VAL A 8 2.62 3.34 -10.64
C VAL A 8 3.97 3.57 -11.30
N SER A 9 4.82 4.36 -10.65
CA SER A 9 6.13 4.76 -11.16
C SER A 9 7.27 4.27 -10.26
N LEU A 10 8.52 4.39 -10.73
CA LEU A 10 9.70 4.14 -9.91
C LEU A 10 9.78 5.11 -8.72
N GLU A 11 9.20 6.31 -8.82
CA GLU A 11 9.16 7.26 -7.70
C GLU A 11 8.29 6.74 -6.56
N ASP A 12 7.16 6.11 -6.86
CA ASP A 12 6.29 5.50 -5.85
C ASP A 12 6.99 4.37 -5.11
N ILE A 13 7.71 3.55 -5.87
CA ILE A 13 8.50 2.43 -5.35
C ILE A 13 9.61 2.98 -4.45
N TYR A 14 10.37 3.96 -4.94
CA TYR A 14 11.46 4.57 -4.18
C TYR A 14 10.96 5.22 -2.90
N PHE A 15 9.90 6.04 -2.97
CA PHE A 15 9.26 6.66 -1.82
C PHE A 15 8.83 5.64 -0.78
N THR A 16 8.15 4.58 -1.20
CA THR A 16 7.69 3.52 -0.30
C THR A 16 8.85 2.88 0.45
N TYR A 17 9.87 2.40 -0.27
CA TYR A 17 10.94 1.64 0.37
C TYR A 17 11.97 2.54 1.08
N ASN A 18 12.30 3.70 0.52
CA ASN A 18 13.31 4.60 1.07
C ASN A 18 12.75 5.51 2.16
N ASP A 19 11.66 6.22 1.90
CA ASP A 19 11.19 7.27 2.80
C ASP A 19 10.30 6.66 3.90
N ILE A 20 9.33 5.84 3.50
CA ILE A 20 8.37 5.25 4.44
C ILE A 20 9.01 4.11 5.24
N LEU A 21 9.51 3.05 4.57
CA LEU A 21 9.96 1.84 5.27
C LEU A 21 11.32 2.03 5.94
N ARG A 22 12.35 2.40 5.18
CA ARG A 22 13.71 2.60 5.72
C ARG A 22 13.80 3.90 6.53
N GLY A 23 13.36 5.02 5.94
CA GLY A 23 13.44 6.35 6.53
C GLY A 23 12.50 6.53 7.71
N ASN A 24 11.44 5.71 7.79
CA ASN A 24 10.45 5.71 8.85
C ASN A 24 9.96 7.13 9.17
N ILE A 25 9.61 7.91 8.13
CA ILE A 25 9.22 9.33 8.29
C ILE A 25 8.07 9.56 9.28
N TRP A 26 7.28 8.52 9.56
CA TRP A 26 6.16 8.55 10.51
C TRP A 26 6.48 7.97 11.89
N GLY A 27 7.72 7.56 12.16
CA GLY A 27 8.16 7.11 13.48
C GLY A 27 7.51 5.82 13.98
N LEU A 28 7.12 4.91 13.08
CA LEU A 28 6.49 3.64 13.42
C LEU A 28 7.51 2.64 13.97
N SER A 29 7.26 2.10 15.16
CA SER A 29 8.17 1.15 15.82
C SER A 29 8.41 -0.12 14.99
N SER A 30 7.38 -0.60 14.28
CA SER A 30 7.44 -1.78 13.42
C SER A 30 8.39 -1.65 12.22
N LEU A 31 8.72 -0.41 11.81
CA LEU A 31 9.58 -0.15 10.65
C LEU A 31 11.06 0.05 11.02
N SER A 32 11.36 0.19 12.32
CA SER A 32 12.73 0.42 12.82
C SER A 32 13.75 -0.62 12.36
N GLN A 33 13.31 -1.87 12.16
CA GLN A 33 14.11 -2.99 11.64
C GLN A 33 14.70 -2.73 10.24
N TYR A 34 14.09 -1.86 9.43
CA TYR A 34 14.52 -1.60 8.05
C TYR A 34 15.57 -0.48 7.93
N SER A 35 15.88 0.22 9.03
CA SER A 35 16.77 1.39 9.05
C SER A 35 18.17 1.15 8.48
N THR A 36 18.67 -0.10 8.56
CA THR A 36 20.02 -0.46 8.08
C THR A 36 20.06 -0.89 6.60
N ILE A 37 18.90 -1.06 5.96
CA ILE A 37 18.83 -1.43 4.55
C ILE A 37 19.32 -0.24 3.72
N ALA A 38 20.22 -0.47 2.77
CA ALA A 38 20.70 0.56 1.87
C ALA A 38 19.93 0.50 0.54
N LEU A 39 19.44 1.65 0.09
CA LEU A 39 18.73 1.80 -1.18
C LEU A 39 19.44 2.81 -2.07
N VAL A 40 19.74 2.39 -3.29
CA VAL A 40 20.33 3.25 -4.32
C VAL A 40 19.46 3.15 -5.57
N LYS A 41 18.96 4.30 -6.02
CA LYS A 41 18.28 4.42 -7.30
C LYS A 41 19.34 4.52 -8.38
N ASP A 42 19.47 3.48 -9.19
CA ASP A 42 20.42 3.47 -10.31
C ASP A 42 19.72 4.06 -11.56
N VAL A 43 20.51 4.40 -12.58
CA VAL A 43 20.11 5.24 -13.72
C VAL A 43 18.72 4.87 -14.30
N ASN A 44 17.71 5.61 -13.84
CA ASN A 44 16.32 5.76 -14.28
C ASN A 44 15.36 4.57 -14.19
N THR A 45 15.79 3.31 -14.10
CA THR A 45 14.84 2.17 -14.16
C THR A 45 14.96 1.15 -13.06
N THR A 46 16.01 1.20 -12.23
CA THR A 46 16.27 0.14 -11.25
C THR A 46 16.51 0.71 -9.86
N LEU A 47 16.06 -0.06 -8.87
CA LEU A 47 16.29 0.19 -7.46
C LEU A 47 17.17 -0.92 -6.91
N LYS A 48 18.38 -0.58 -6.51
CA LYS A 48 19.31 -1.50 -5.84
C LYS A 48 19.04 -1.47 -4.35
N VAL A 49 18.64 -2.62 -3.79
CA VAL A 49 18.41 -2.82 -2.35
C VAL A 49 19.51 -3.72 -1.80
N THR A 50 20.17 -3.30 -0.73
CA THR A 50 21.26 -4.04 -0.08
C THR A 50 20.91 -4.28 1.38
N PHE A 51 20.91 -5.55 1.78
CA PHE A 51 20.70 -5.98 3.16
C PHE A 51 22.04 -6.20 3.87
N THR A 52 22.14 -5.81 5.14
CA THR A 52 23.34 -6.00 5.96
C THR A 52 23.66 -7.47 6.19
N THR A 53 22.63 -8.31 6.27
CA THR A 53 22.75 -9.76 6.47
C THR A 53 21.94 -10.51 5.42
N LYS A 54 22.46 -11.67 5.01
CA LYS A 54 21.74 -12.59 4.13
C LYS A 54 20.77 -13.43 4.97
N SER A 55 19.48 -13.19 4.81
CA SER A 55 18.40 -13.96 5.45
C SER A 55 17.33 -14.32 4.42
N PRO A 56 16.68 -15.50 4.51
CA PRO A 56 15.45 -15.79 3.77
C PRO A 56 14.36 -14.74 4.00
N ASP A 57 14.29 -14.16 5.20
CA ASP A 57 13.25 -13.19 5.59
C ASP A 57 13.39 -11.84 4.87
N ASN A 58 14.52 -11.58 4.19
CA ASN A 58 14.70 -10.38 3.39
C ASN A 58 13.61 -10.24 2.31
N ILE A 59 12.97 -11.34 1.89
CA ILE A 59 11.85 -11.31 0.95
C ILE A 59 10.63 -10.55 1.50
N LEU A 60 10.42 -10.57 2.82
CA LEU A 60 9.30 -9.90 3.49
C LEU A 60 9.40 -8.38 3.36
N PHE A 61 10.59 -7.82 3.15
CA PHE A 61 10.75 -6.41 2.84
C PHE A 61 9.94 -6.03 1.60
N PHE A 62 9.93 -6.90 0.57
CA PHE A 62 9.29 -6.64 -0.72
C PHE A 62 7.79 -6.91 -0.74
N THR A 63 7.18 -7.45 0.32
CA THR A 63 5.74 -7.72 0.36
C THR A 63 4.90 -6.49 0.73
N ASN A 64 5.55 -5.36 1.03
CA ASN A 64 4.87 -4.10 1.33
C ASN A 64 4.19 -3.51 0.09
N TYR A 65 3.00 -2.92 0.29
CA TYR A 65 2.26 -2.25 -0.79
C TYR A 65 2.97 -0.97 -1.25
N ILE A 66 2.96 -0.72 -2.55
CA ILE A 66 3.53 0.49 -3.15
C ILE A 66 2.57 1.67 -2.96
N LEU A 67 3.01 2.63 -2.16
CA LEU A 67 2.23 3.79 -1.75
C LEU A 67 2.30 4.93 -2.78
N PRO A 68 1.21 5.73 -2.94
CA PRO A 68 1.18 6.85 -3.88
C PRO A 68 1.97 8.05 -3.39
N GLN A 69 3.17 8.23 -3.94
CA GLN A 69 4.06 9.33 -3.58
C GLN A 69 3.41 10.69 -3.83
N HIS A 70 2.71 10.85 -4.96
CA HIS A 70 2.03 12.10 -5.33
C HIS A 70 0.92 12.53 -4.36
N ILE A 71 0.43 11.62 -3.51
CA ILE A 71 -0.57 11.91 -2.48
C ILE A 71 0.07 12.02 -1.10
N LEU A 72 1.11 11.23 -0.83
CA LEU A 72 1.60 11.00 0.53
C LEU A 72 2.92 11.69 0.86
N ALA A 73 3.66 12.20 -0.13
CA ALA A 73 4.97 12.81 0.08
C ALA A 73 4.99 13.91 1.16
N ASN A 74 3.88 14.64 1.31
CA ASN A 74 3.76 15.77 2.22
C ASN A 74 2.63 15.57 3.25
N THR A 75 2.28 14.32 3.56
CA THR A 75 1.11 13.97 4.38
C THR A 75 1.56 13.32 5.69
N GLU A 76 1.02 13.80 6.81
CA GLU A 76 1.24 13.16 8.11
C GLU A 76 0.47 11.84 8.20
N LEU A 77 0.94 10.92 9.04
CA LEU A 77 0.33 9.60 9.18
C LEU A 77 -1.17 9.66 9.54
N ASN A 78 -1.56 10.59 10.39
CA ASN A 78 -2.95 10.72 10.83
C ASN A 78 -3.84 11.23 9.69
N ASP A 79 -3.37 12.23 8.94
CA ASP A 79 -4.07 12.73 7.77
C ASP A 79 -4.20 11.65 6.70
N TYR A 80 -3.15 10.84 6.49
CA TYR A 80 -3.21 9.70 5.61
C TYR A 80 -4.30 8.69 6.04
N LYS A 81 -4.34 8.30 7.32
CA LYS A 81 -5.35 7.37 7.83
C LYS A 81 -6.77 7.91 7.60
N SER A 82 -6.98 9.19 7.89
CA SER A 82 -8.26 9.86 7.66
C SER A 82 -8.62 9.87 6.18
N LEU A 83 -7.71 10.31 5.30
CA LEU A 83 -7.93 10.38 3.86
C LEU A 83 -8.19 8.99 3.26
N PHE A 84 -7.42 7.98 3.65
CA PHE A 84 -7.55 6.61 3.18
C PHE A 84 -8.92 6.01 3.52
N ALA A 85 -9.47 6.31 4.69
CA ALA A 85 -10.80 5.84 5.09
C ALA A 85 -11.91 6.40 4.19
N PHE A 86 -11.76 7.62 3.66
CA PHE A 86 -12.76 8.25 2.79
C PHE A 86 -12.53 8.00 1.30
N LYS A 87 -11.27 7.97 0.86
CA LYS A 87 -10.88 7.87 -0.55
C LYS A 87 -9.61 7.02 -0.68
N PRO A 88 -9.72 5.69 -0.57
CA PRO A 88 -8.56 4.83 -0.74
C PRO A 88 -8.09 4.87 -2.19
N VAL A 89 -6.77 5.07 -2.38
CA VAL A 89 -6.11 4.91 -3.68
C VAL A 89 -5.41 3.56 -3.68
N TYR A 90 -5.89 2.66 -4.52
CA TYR A 90 -5.43 1.27 -4.58
C TYR A 90 -4.84 0.97 -5.96
N THR A 91 -3.86 0.06 -5.96
CA THR A 91 -3.15 -0.41 -7.16
C THR A 91 -3.82 -1.62 -7.81
N ASN A 92 -4.76 -2.24 -7.11
CA ASN A 92 -5.60 -3.29 -7.66
C ASN A 92 -6.82 -2.69 -8.37
N CYS A 93 -7.55 -3.52 -9.07
CA CYS A 93 -8.78 -3.16 -9.77
C CYS A 93 -10.01 -3.14 -8.85
N ALA A 94 -9.80 -3.39 -7.55
CA ALA A 94 -10.84 -3.65 -6.56
C ALA A 94 -11.07 -2.42 -5.70
N ASN A 95 -12.30 -1.92 -5.65
CA ASN A 95 -12.64 -0.67 -5.00
C ASN A 95 -13.48 -0.97 -3.75
N LEU A 96 -13.08 -0.52 -2.57
CA LEU A 96 -13.97 -0.61 -1.40
C LEU A 96 -15.19 0.31 -1.60
N VAL A 97 -16.38 -0.24 -1.42
CA VAL A 97 -17.65 0.51 -1.49
C VAL A 97 -17.84 1.24 -0.16
N SER A 98 -17.75 2.56 -0.17
CA SER A 98 -17.79 3.42 1.03
C SER A 98 -19.18 3.55 1.68
N GLN A 99 -20.22 2.98 1.08
CA GLN A 99 -21.61 3.06 1.55
C GLN A 99 -22.28 1.67 1.48
N SER A 100 -21.79 0.75 2.30
CA SER A 100 -22.51 -0.48 2.60
C SER A 100 -23.66 -0.16 3.56
N ASN A 101 -24.90 -0.55 3.23
CA ASN A 101 -26.03 -0.49 4.17
C ASN A 101 -25.85 -1.46 5.36
N ASP A 102 -24.86 -2.36 5.27
CA ASP A 102 -24.45 -3.28 6.32
C ASP A 102 -23.12 -2.78 6.90
N GLU A 103 -23.18 -2.15 8.08
CA GLU A 103 -22.03 -1.60 8.80
C GLU A 103 -21.02 -2.67 9.22
N TYR A 104 -21.40 -3.94 9.20
CA TYR A 104 -20.54 -5.07 9.55
C TYR A 104 -19.92 -5.75 8.33
N SER A 105 -20.08 -5.15 7.15
CA SER A 105 -19.61 -5.72 5.89
C SER A 105 -18.70 -4.78 5.12
N LEU A 106 -17.52 -5.28 4.77
CA LEU A 106 -16.64 -4.66 3.79
C LEU A 106 -16.99 -5.21 2.40
N VAL A 107 -17.52 -4.35 1.53
CA VAL A 107 -17.88 -4.73 0.15
C VAL A 107 -16.84 -4.16 -0.81
N PHE A 108 -16.22 -5.03 -1.59
CA PHE A 108 -15.26 -4.70 -2.64
C PHE A 108 -15.95 -4.81 -4.00
N ASN A 109 -15.98 -3.73 -4.76
CA ASN A 109 -16.37 -3.70 -6.16
C ASN A 109 -15.20 -4.14 -7.03
N LEU A 110 -15.39 -5.22 -7.77
CA LEU A 110 -14.41 -5.90 -8.62
C LEU A 110 -14.74 -5.76 -10.11
N VAL A 111 -15.69 -4.90 -10.50
CA VAL A 111 -16.14 -4.77 -11.90
C VAL A 111 -14.99 -4.41 -12.86
N ASN A 112 -13.97 -3.71 -12.37
CA ASN A 112 -12.79 -3.36 -13.15
C ASN A 112 -11.67 -4.42 -13.09
N CYS A 113 -11.90 -5.52 -12.37
CA CYS A 113 -10.98 -6.64 -12.23
C CYS A 113 -11.19 -7.65 -13.34
N ASN A 114 -10.54 -7.45 -14.48
CA ASN A 114 -10.62 -8.35 -15.65
C ASN A 114 -10.19 -9.80 -15.36
N GLN A 115 -9.51 -10.06 -14.24
CA GLN A 115 -9.11 -11.40 -13.80
C GLN A 115 -10.09 -12.04 -12.80
N SER A 116 -11.11 -11.31 -12.36
CA SER A 116 -12.13 -11.77 -11.41
C SER A 116 -13.40 -12.18 -12.15
N ASN A 117 -14.00 -13.30 -11.77
CA ASN A 117 -15.35 -13.67 -12.21
C ASN A 117 -16.45 -13.08 -11.30
N LEU A 118 -16.06 -12.33 -10.28
CA LEU A 118 -16.95 -11.70 -9.32
C LEU A 118 -17.01 -10.20 -9.61
N ASN A 119 -18.22 -9.63 -9.62
CA ASN A 119 -18.44 -8.18 -9.69
C ASN A 119 -18.33 -7.51 -8.32
N PHE A 120 -18.70 -8.23 -7.25
CA PHE A 120 -18.60 -7.77 -5.88
C PHE A 120 -18.11 -8.90 -4.98
N TYR A 121 -17.29 -8.55 -3.99
CA TYR A 121 -16.84 -9.47 -2.95
C TYR A 121 -17.11 -8.85 -1.59
N GLN A 122 -17.78 -9.59 -0.71
CA GLN A 122 -18.18 -9.10 0.60
C GLN A 122 -17.45 -9.90 1.69
N VAL A 123 -16.75 -9.20 2.57
CA VAL A 123 -16.19 -9.75 3.79
C VAL A 123 -17.05 -9.29 4.95
N LYS A 124 -17.71 -10.26 5.59
CA LYS A 124 -18.52 -10.07 6.78
C LYS A 124 -17.64 -10.10 8.02
N ASN A 125 -17.82 -9.14 8.93
CA ASN A 125 -17.22 -9.18 10.26
C ASN A 125 -17.78 -10.39 11.04
N ALA A 126 -16.97 -11.01 11.90
CA ALA A 126 -17.37 -12.12 12.76
C ALA A 126 -18.65 -11.83 13.56
N ILE A 127 -18.86 -10.57 13.98
CA ILE A 127 -20.07 -10.12 14.72
C ILE A 127 -21.36 -10.31 13.90
N SER A 128 -21.29 -10.32 12.56
CA SER A 128 -22.47 -10.47 11.68
C SER A 128 -22.93 -11.92 11.45
N PHE A 129 -22.25 -12.89 12.07
CA PHE A 129 -22.61 -14.32 12.01
C PHE A 129 -23.24 -14.83 13.31
N GLU A 130 -23.29 -14.00 14.36
CA GLU A 130 -24.07 -14.24 15.58
C GLU A 130 -25.48 -13.63 15.45
#